data_AF-A0A2H9MLP1-F1
#
_entry.id   AF-A0A2H9MLP1-F1
#
_cell.length_a   1.000
_cell.length_b   1.000
_cell.length_c   1.000
_cell.angle_alpha   90.00
_cell.angle_beta   90.00
_cell.angle_gamma   90.00
#
_symmetry.space_group_name_H-M   'P 1'
#
loop_
_entity.id
_entity.type
_entity.pdbx_description
1 polymer ?
#
loop_
_entity_poly.entity_id
_entity_poly.type
_entity_poly.pdbx_seq_one_letter_code
_entity_poly.pdbx_strand_id
1 'polypeptide(L)'
;MMWSVTLVSENKLSNKNKNLIVELIDNESHKATRKYKFILHNILEGNNFSEAIIEGGECAVKNIKDVLKNNLNHMLVNGNIQYFPIFM
;
A
#
# COMPACT_ATOMS: atom_id res chain seq x y z
N MET A 1 13.88 7.87 2.08
CA MET A 1 13.76 6.71 2.99
C MET A 1 12.84 5.72 2.31
N MET A 2 13.25 4.45 2.25
CA MET A 2 12.42 3.39 1.66
C MET A 2 11.49 2.80 2.72
N TRP A 3 10.30 2.43 2.29
CA TRP A 3 9.26 1.88 3.14
C TRP A 3 8.59 0.71 2.42
N SER A 4 8.28 -0.33 3.19
CA SER A 4 7.36 -1.38 2.79
C SER A 4 5.98 -1.06 3.35
N VAL A 5 4.94 -1.17 2.52
CA VAL A 5 3.53 -1.08 2.92
C VAL A 5 2.85 -2.38 2.55
N THR A 6 2.59 -3.20 3.56
CA THR A 6 2.05 -4.55 3.37
C THR A 6 0.60 -4.61 3.82
N LEU A 7 -0.27 -4.99 2.88
CA LEU A 7 -1.65 -5.35 3.15
C LEU A 7 -1.74 -6.86 3.26
N VAL A 8 -2.13 -7.35 4.44
CA VAL A 8 -2.35 -8.76 4.71
C VAL A 8 -3.84 -9.02 4.87
N SER A 9 -4.36 -10.05 4.22
CA SER A 9 -5.73 -10.54 4.34
C SER A 9 -5.72 -11.96 4.89
N GLU A 10 -6.66 -12.31 5.76
CA GLU A 10 -6.83 -13.69 6.23
C GLU A 10 -7.28 -14.62 5.08
N ASN A 11 -8.04 -14.07 4.14
CA ASN A 11 -8.52 -14.77 2.96
C ASN A 11 -7.62 -14.50 1.75
N LYS A 12 -7.66 -15.41 0.78
CA LYS A 12 -6.98 -15.24 -0.52
C LYS A 12 -7.45 -13.93 -1.18
N LEU A 13 -6.51 -13.04 -1.49
CA LEU A 13 -6.80 -11.83 -2.25
C LEU A 13 -7.11 -12.23 -3.69
N SER A 14 -8.32 -11.88 -4.15
CA SER A 14 -8.68 -12.05 -5.54
C SER A 14 -7.81 -11.15 -6.43
N ASN A 15 -7.61 -11.53 -7.69
CA ASN A 15 -6.87 -10.69 -8.65
C ASN A 15 -7.51 -9.29 -8.78
N LYS A 16 -8.85 -9.20 -8.67
CA LYS A 16 -9.56 -7.92 -8.66
C LYS A 16 -9.10 -7.01 -7.50
N ASN A 17 -8.90 -7.58 -6.32
CA ASN A 17 -8.48 -6.81 -5.14
C ASN A 17 -7.02 -6.37 -5.27
N LYS A 18 -6.16 -7.23 -5.81
CA LYS A 18 -4.75 -6.91 -6.07
C LYS A 18 -4.61 -5.78 -7.09
N ASN A 19 -5.34 -5.87 -8.20
CA ASN A 19 -5.40 -4.79 -9.20
C ASN A 19 -5.90 -3.48 -8.59
N LEU A 20 -6.92 -3.54 -7.72
CA LEU A 20 -7.43 -2.35 -7.03
C LEU A 20 -6.37 -1.73 -6.09
N ILE A 21 -5.58 -2.53 -5.38
CA ILE A 21 -4.47 -2.04 -4.54
C ILE A 21 -3.43 -1.32 -5.40
N VAL A 22 -3.03 -1.92 -6.52
CA VAL A 22 -2.08 -1.34 -7.47
C VAL A 22 -2.61 0.00 -8.00
N GLU A 23 -3.86 0.04 -8.46
CA GLU A 23 -4.51 1.26 -8.96
C GLU A 23 -4.59 2.35 -7.90
N LEU A 24 -4.93 2.01 -6.65
CA LEU A 24 -4.98 2.99 -5.55
C LEU A 24 -3.61 3.61 -5.29
N ILE A 25 -2.56 2.78 -5.21
CA ILE A 25 -1.20 3.27 -4.92
C ILE A 25 -0.67 4.09 -6.10
N ASP A 26 -0.88 3.63 -7.34
CA ASP A 26 -0.45 4.36 -8.53
C ASP A 26 -1.15 5.72 -8.63
N ASN A 27 -2.47 5.76 -8.42
CA ASN A 27 -3.24 6.99 -8.41
C ASN A 27 -2.78 7.97 -7.32
N GLU A 28 -2.46 7.46 -6.13
CA GLU A 28 -1.91 8.29 -5.05
C GLU A 28 -0.52 8.82 -5.38
N SER A 29 0.31 8.06 -6.09
CA SER A 29 1.63 8.52 -6.53
C SER A 29 1.53 9.72 -7.49
N HIS A 30 0.52 9.71 -8.36
CA HIS A 30 0.24 10.79 -9.31
C HIS A 30 -0.42 12.01 -8.66
N LYS A 31 -1.27 11.79 -7.65
CA LYS A 31 -1.99 12.86 -6.92
C LYS A 31 -1.19 13.47 -5.76
N ALA A 32 -0.03 12.90 -5.45
CA ALA A 32 0.74 13.30 -4.30
C ALA A 32 1.18 14.77 -4.39
N THR A 33 0.69 15.59 -3.46
CA THR A 33 1.22 16.95 -3.25
C THR A 33 2.67 16.88 -2.76
N ARG A 34 3.42 18.00 -2.78
CA ARG A 34 4.81 18.06 -2.28
C ARG A 34 5.01 17.38 -0.91
N LYS A 35 4.00 17.41 -0.04
CA LYS A 35 4.00 16.79 1.29
C LYS A 35 3.88 15.27 1.26
N TYR A 36 3.14 14.71 0.31
CA TYR A 36 2.88 13.26 0.23
C TYR A 36 3.62 12.60 -0.93
N LYS A 37 4.51 13.31 -1.61
CA LYS A 37 5.28 12.79 -2.75
C LYS A 37 6.06 11.55 -2.34
N PHE A 38 5.91 10.49 -3.13
CA PHE A 38 6.69 9.27 -3.05
C PHE A 38 6.96 8.71 -4.45
N ILE A 39 7.88 7.78 -4.55
CA ILE A 39 8.18 6.97 -5.73
C ILE A 39 7.74 5.55 -5.42
N LEU A 40 6.93 4.94 -6.28
CA LEU A 40 6.61 3.52 -6.22
C LEU A 40 7.74 2.75 -6.92
N HIS A 41 8.44 1.88 -6.19
CA HIS A 41 9.53 1.06 -6.73
C HIS A 41 9.03 -0.29 -7.23
N ASN A 42 8.19 -0.97 -6.43
CA ASN A 42 7.71 -2.29 -6.77
C ASN A 42 6.41 -2.64 -6.02
N ILE A 43 5.65 -3.58 -6.56
CA ILE A 43 4.54 -4.23 -5.87
C ILE A 43 4.75 -5.74 -5.95
N LEU A 44 4.85 -6.37 -4.78
CA LEU A 44 4.97 -7.81 -4.62
C LEU A 44 3.62 -8.37 -4.20
N GLU A 45 3.16 -9.43 -4.86
CA GLU A 45 1.85 -10.02 -4.59
C GLU A 45 1.97 -11.48 -4.18
N GLY A 46 1.37 -11.83 -3.05
CA GLY A 46 1.21 -13.19 -2.57
C GLY A 46 -0.23 -13.68 -2.70
N ASN A 47 -0.52 -14.89 -2.24
CA ASN A 47 -1.90 -15.39 -2.22
C ASN A 47 -2.80 -14.57 -1.28
N ASN A 48 -2.25 -14.09 -0.18
CA ASN A 48 -2.97 -13.46 0.93
C ASN A 48 -2.40 -12.08 1.30
N PHE A 49 -1.43 -11.57 0.53
CA PHE A 49 -0.87 -10.25 0.77
C PHE A 49 -0.56 -9.50 -0.53
N SER A 50 -0.49 -8.18 -0.43
CA SER A 50 0.16 -7.29 -1.41
C SER A 50 1.08 -6.35 -0.64
N GLU A 51 2.33 -6.26 -1.08
CA GLU A 51 3.35 -5.40 -0.51
C GLU A 51 3.79 -4.37 -1.54
N ALA A 52 3.76 -3.10 -1.16
CA ALA A 52 4.25 -2.01 -1.98
C ALA A 52 5.55 -1.44 -1.39
N ILE A 53 6.58 -1.40 -2.22
CA ILE A 53 7.86 -0.79 -1.87
C ILE A 53 7.83 0.64 -2.41
N ILE A 54 7.90 1.61 -1.51
CA ILE A 54 7.89 3.03 -1.85
C ILE A 54 9.09 3.75 -1.28
N GLU A 55 9.49 4.83 -1.95
CA GLU A 55 10.47 5.77 -1.43
C GLU A 55 9.82 7.12 -1.18
N GLY A 56 9.90 7.61 0.05
CA GLY A 56 9.29 8.89 0.43
C GLY A 56 9.46 9.20 1.91
N GLY A 57 8.70 10.19 2.37
CA GLY A 57 8.57 10.51 3.78
C GLY A 57 7.55 9.62 4.48
N GLU A 58 7.64 9.52 5.81
CA GLU A 58 6.65 8.80 6.63
C GLU A 58 5.21 9.30 6.39
N CYS A 59 5.04 10.58 6.07
CA CYS A 59 3.76 11.17 5.70
C CYS A 59 3.14 10.55 4.44
N ALA A 60 3.95 10.21 3.43
CA ALA A 60 3.47 9.54 2.23
C ALA A 60 2.98 8.13 2.54
N VAL A 61 3.71 7.41 3.40
CA VAL A 61 3.33 6.07 3.86
C VAL A 61 2.01 6.09 4.63
N LYS A 62 1.85 7.05 5.55
CA LYS A 62 0.59 7.26 6.29
C LYS A 62 -0.57 7.54 5.34
N ASN A 63 -0.36 8.38 4.33
CA ASN A 63 -1.38 8.66 3.32
C ASN A 63 -1.80 7.39 2.56
N ILE A 64 -0.83 6.59 2.07
CA ILE A 64 -1.14 5.32 1.39
C ILE A 64 -1.90 4.37 2.32
N LYS A 65 -1.47 4.23 3.58
CA LYS A 65 -2.16 3.40 4.57
C LYS A 65 -3.62 3.85 4.75
N ASP A 66 -3.87 5.14 4.88
CA ASP A 66 -5.21 5.69 5.05
C ASP A 66 -6.07 5.47 3.80
N VAL A 67 -5.51 5.67 2.60
CA VAL A 67 -6.20 5.41 1.33
C VAL A 67 -6.57 3.95 1.18
N LEU A 68 -5.63 3.03 1.43
CA LEU A 68 -5.89 1.60 1.39
C LEU A 68 -6.94 1.21 2.44
N LYS A 69 -6.84 1.72 3.66
CA LYS A 69 -7.81 1.44 4.72
C LYS A 69 -9.20 1.93 4.34
N ASN A 70 -9.34 3.16 3.84
CA ASN A 70 -10.64 3.74 3.51
C ASN A 70 -11.33 3.04 2.32
N ASN A 71 -10.55 2.60 1.33
CA ASN A 71 -11.10 1.95 0.14
C ASN A 71 -11.30 0.43 0.32
N LEU A 72 -10.50 -0.21 1.17
CA LEU A 72 -10.47 -1.66 1.33
C LEU A 72 -11.01 -2.12 2.70
N ASN A 73 -11.53 -1.23 3.55
CA ASN A 73 -11.96 -1.56 4.91
C ASN A 73 -12.93 -2.75 4.96
N HIS A 74 -13.86 -2.80 4.00
CA HIS A 74 -14.86 -3.87 3.87
C HIS A 74 -14.27 -5.21 3.41
N MET A 75 -13.05 -5.21 2.87
CA MET A 75 -12.29 -6.39 2.47
C MET A 75 -11.28 -6.81 3.53
N LEU A 76 -10.90 -5.89 4.41
CA LEU A 76 -9.97 -6.08 5.52
C LEU A 76 -10.68 -6.54 6.79
N VAL A 77 -11.76 -7.33 6.69
CA VAL A 77 -12.60 -7.73 7.84
C VAL A 77 -11.77 -8.26 9.02
N ASN A 78 -10.56 -8.79 8.77
CA ASN A 78 -9.51 -9.01 9.76
C ASN A 78 -8.07 -8.71 9.23
N GLY A 79 -7.95 -7.92 8.15
CA GLY A 79 -6.67 -7.67 7.48
C GLY A 79 -5.89 -6.53 8.12
N ASN A 80 -4.57 -6.66 8.22
CA ASN A 80 -3.70 -5.63 8.80
C ASN A 80 -2.89 -4.93 7.71
N ILE A 81 -2.83 -3.59 7.78
CA ILE A 81 -1.90 -2.78 6.99
C ILE A 81 -0.71 -2.43 7.88
N GLN A 82 0.42 -3.03 7.57
CA GLN A 82 1.69 -2.80 8.25
C GLN A 82 2.61 -1.97 7.37
N TYR A 83 3.48 -1.17 7.99
CA TYR A 83 4.53 -0.49 7.26
C TYR A 83 5.79 -0.40 8.09
N PHE A 84 6.94 -0.58 7.44
CA PHE A 84 8.24 -0.56 8.10
C PHE A 84 9.26 0.14 7.21
N PRO A 85 10.22 0.87 7.79
CA PRO A 85 11.35 1.36 7.03
C PRO A 85 12.20 0.19 6.54
N ILE A 86 12.62 0.27 5.29
CA ILE A 86 13.56 -0.69 4.70
C ILE A 86 14.97 -0.14 4.94
N PHE A 87 15.71 -0.80 5.83
CA PHE A 87 17.13 -0.53 6.04
C PHE A 87 17.90 -1.36 5.01
N MET A 88 18.58 -0.67 4.10
CA MET A 88 19.47 -1.26 3.11
C MET A 88 20.92 -0.95 3.50
#